data_AF-M7Z6H9-F1
#
_entry.id   AF-M7Z6H9-F1
#
_cell.length_a   1.000
_cell.length_b   1.000
_cell.length_c   1.000
_cell.angle_alpha   90.00
_cell.angle_beta   90.00
_cell.angle_gamma   90.00
#
_symmetry.space_group_name_H-M   'P 1'
#
loop_
_entity.id
_entity.type
_entity.pdbx_description
1 polymer ?
#
loop_
_entity_poly.entity_id
_entity_poly.type
_entity_poly.pdbx_seq_one_letter_code
_entity_poly.pdbx_strand_id
1 'polypeptide(L)'
;MPKQYARCVQAGQHCSATRWRCLFFGAAEFATEQQTVSADVIRRSYAATEEGFLNLVRKQWLIKPQIASVGTCCLVGIINEGVLYIANAGDSRAVLGRVERGAKDIKAVQLSSEHNASFQEVRDELRQMHPDDPRIVVLKHNVWRVKGIIQVSRTIGDAYLKSSEFNREPLLARFRIPGPFHKPILCPEPSIEEHRLCAEDQFVIFASDGLWEHLSNQEAVDIVHCSPRNGIARRLIKAALREAAKKREMRYSDLKKIDRGVRRHFHDDITVVVLFMDPALVSRRLYGISWRFSFRGVDGPQLEQYFKKHGIETLLDAVVTSHGFYFILQLLRLSVPHCITF
;
A
#
# COMPACT_ATOMS: atom_id res chain seq x y z
N MET A 1 14.11 14.05 -21.35
CA MET A 1 13.49 12.81 -20.82
C MET A 1 14.46 11.65 -20.97
N PRO A 2 14.93 11.00 -19.90
CA PRO A 2 15.97 9.99 -20.03
C PRO A 2 15.42 8.72 -20.70
N LYS A 3 16.19 8.20 -21.66
CA LYS A 3 15.85 7.08 -22.56
C LYS A 3 15.58 5.73 -21.86
N GLN A 4 15.74 5.64 -20.53
CA GLN A 4 15.44 4.44 -19.73
C GLN A 4 13.93 4.26 -19.46
N TYR A 5 13.12 5.33 -19.45
CA TYR A 5 11.67 5.27 -19.21
C TYR A 5 10.90 4.50 -20.31
N ALA A 6 11.46 4.43 -21.52
CA ALA A 6 10.82 3.81 -22.68
C ALA A 6 10.97 2.27 -22.75
N ARG A 7 12.01 1.69 -22.13
CA ARG A 7 12.33 0.25 -22.31
C ARG A 7 11.49 -0.70 -21.43
N CYS A 8 10.95 -0.25 -20.29
CA CYS A 8 10.12 -1.11 -19.43
C CYS A 8 8.68 -1.30 -19.91
N VAL A 9 8.19 -0.45 -20.84
CA VAL A 9 6.77 -0.44 -21.26
C VAL A 9 6.46 -1.55 -22.29
N GLN A 10 7.47 -2.21 -22.87
CA GLN A 10 7.33 -3.14 -24.00
C GLN A 10 7.12 -4.62 -23.65
N ALA A 11 7.22 -5.05 -22.39
CA ALA A 11 7.01 -6.45 -22.04
C ALA A 11 5.51 -6.78 -21.90
N GLY A 12 4.93 -7.31 -22.98
CA GLY A 12 3.59 -7.89 -22.99
C GLY A 12 3.55 -9.23 -22.24
N GLN A 13 2.40 -9.47 -21.61
CA GLN A 13 1.96 -10.67 -20.89
C GLN A 13 2.33 -10.74 -19.39
N HIS A 14 1.28 -10.97 -18.59
CA HIS A 14 1.17 -10.99 -17.13
C HIS A 14 1.15 -9.64 -16.39
N CYS A 15 0.09 -9.45 -15.59
CA CYS A 15 -0.18 -8.30 -14.74
C CYS A 15 0.67 -8.35 -13.45
N SER A 16 1.95 -8.69 -13.56
CA SER A 16 2.84 -8.75 -12.41
C SER A 16 3.55 -7.41 -12.22
N ALA A 17 3.54 -6.94 -10.97
CA ALA A 17 4.58 -6.23 -10.24
C ALA A 17 5.49 -5.23 -11.02
N THR A 18 6.20 -5.70 -12.05
CA THR A 18 7.22 -4.98 -12.84
C THR A 18 6.78 -3.62 -13.40
N ARG A 19 5.48 -3.40 -13.65
CA ARG A 19 4.99 -2.14 -14.24
C ARG A 19 4.90 -0.98 -13.24
N TRP A 20 4.82 -1.30 -11.95
CA TRP A 20 4.75 -0.32 -10.88
C TRP A 20 6.14 0.13 -10.38
N ARG A 21 7.24 -0.53 -10.81
CA ARG A 21 8.63 -0.09 -10.54
C ARG A 21 8.89 1.39 -10.94
N CYS A 22 8.11 1.95 -11.87
CA CYS A 22 8.21 3.35 -12.27
C CYS A 22 7.70 4.35 -11.22
N LEU A 23 6.93 3.92 -10.20
CA LEU A 23 6.49 4.76 -9.06
C LEU A 23 7.68 5.38 -8.32
N PHE A 24 8.80 4.68 -8.30
CA PHE A 24 9.86 4.91 -7.32
C PHE A 24 10.97 5.84 -7.79
N PHE A 25 11.19 5.96 -9.10
CA PHE A 25 12.19 6.91 -9.60
C PHE A 25 11.79 8.34 -9.25
N GLY A 26 10.50 8.69 -9.32
CA GLY A 26 10.03 10.05 -8.99
C GLY A 26 10.35 10.49 -7.57
N ALA A 27 10.00 9.72 -6.53
CA ALA A 27 10.19 10.17 -5.14
C ALA A 27 11.66 10.31 -4.74
N ALA A 28 12.51 9.36 -5.16
CA ALA A 28 13.95 9.44 -4.93
C ALA A 28 14.61 10.55 -5.76
N GLU A 29 14.17 10.77 -7.00
CA GLU A 29 14.63 11.85 -7.89
C GLU A 29 14.21 13.22 -7.36
N PHE A 30 12.94 13.42 -6.95
CA PHE A 30 12.47 14.66 -6.34
C PHE A 30 13.14 14.98 -4.99
N ALA A 31 13.37 13.97 -4.14
CA ALA A 31 14.10 14.17 -2.89
C ALA A 31 15.58 14.51 -3.13
N THR A 32 16.17 13.95 -4.20
CA THR A 32 17.55 14.29 -4.62
C THR A 32 17.63 15.70 -5.20
N GLU A 33 16.62 16.12 -5.97
CA GLU A 33 16.53 17.48 -6.55
C GLU A 33 16.29 18.56 -5.49
N GLN A 34 15.49 18.28 -4.44
CA GLN A 34 15.13 19.26 -3.41
C GLN A 34 15.93 19.16 -2.10
N GLN A 35 16.85 18.19 -2.00
CA GLN A 35 17.70 17.93 -0.83
C GLN A 35 16.96 17.74 0.51
N THR A 36 15.63 17.62 0.51
CA THR A 36 14.79 17.51 1.71
C THR A 36 13.55 16.66 1.42
N VAL A 37 13.06 15.92 2.42
CA VAL A 37 11.77 15.23 2.37
C VAL A 37 10.75 16.05 3.13
N SER A 38 9.64 16.35 2.48
CA SER A 38 8.47 17.01 3.07
C SER A 38 7.18 16.36 2.59
N ALA A 39 6.07 16.62 3.28
CA ALA A 39 4.75 16.15 2.85
C ALA A 39 4.43 16.57 1.40
N ASP A 40 4.86 17.77 0.97
CA ASP A 40 4.62 18.25 -0.40
C ASP A 40 5.44 17.49 -1.45
N VAL A 41 6.69 17.12 -1.15
CA VAL A 41 7.50 16.27 -2.03
C VAL A 41 6.82 14.91 -2.22
N ILE A 42 6.27 14.36 -1.14
CA ILE A 42 5.56 13.07 -1.17
C ILE A 42 4.26 13.19 -1.98
N ARG A 43 3.44 14.23 -1.75
CA ARG A 43 2.22 14.47 -2.56
C ARG A 43 2.54 14.60 -4.05
N ARG A 44 3.57 15.38 -4.40
CA ARG A 44 4.01 15.53 -5.79
C ARG A 44 4.45 14.20 -6.40
N SER A 45 5.07 13.32 -5.62
CA SER A 45 5.47 11.99 -6.08
C SER A 45 4.27 11.08 -6.40
N TYR A 46 3.23 11.10 -5.56
CA TYR A 46 1.97 10.42 -5.84
C TYR A 46 1.29 11.00 -7.09
N ALA A 47 1.21 12.33 -7.21
CA ALA A 47 0.61 13.02 -8.35
C ALA A 47 1.35 12.74 -9.67
N ALA A 48 2.68 12.80 -9.66
CA ALA A 48 3.52 12.48 -10.81
C ALA A 48 3.34 11.04 -11.26
N THR A 49 3.18 10.11 -10.31
CA THR A 49 2.92 8.72 -10.66
C THR A 49 1.54 8.53 -11.27
N GLU A 50 0.51 9.11 -10.66
CA GLU A 50 -0.84 9.06 -11.20
C GLU A 50 -0.86 9.57 -12.64
N GLU A 51 -0.26 10.74 -12.91
CA GLU A 51 -0.21 11.30 -14.25
C GLU A 51 0.62 10.43 -15.21
N GLY A 52 1.71 9.82 -14.74
CA GLY A 52 2.47 8.83 -15.50
C GLY A 52 1.62 7.61 -15.90
N PHE A 53 0.78 7.12 -14.99
CA PHE A 53 -0.14 6.02 -15.25
C PHE A 53 -1.27 6.43 -16.21
N LEU A 54 -1.91 7.58 -16.00
CA LEU A 54 -2.96 8.08 -16.90
C LEU A 54 -2.43 8.28 -18.33
N ASN A 55 -1.22 8.80 -18.48
CA ASN A 55 -0.58 8.91 -19.79
C ASN A 55 -0.33 7.55 -20.46
N LEU A 56 0.01 6.53 -19.68
CA LEU A 56 0.12 5.17 -20.18
C LEU A 56 -1.25 4.63 -20.63
N VAL A 57 -2.31 4.87 -19.85
CA VAL A 57 -3.70 4.50 -20.22
C VAL A 57 -4.09 5.16 -21.54
N ARG A 58 -3.88 6.49 -21.70
CA ARG A 58 -4.16 7.23 -22.94
C ARG A 58 -3.45 6.59 -24.15
N LYS A 59 -2.15 6.32 -24.02
CA LYS A 59 -1.34 5.70 -25.09
C LYS A 59 -1.80 4.29 -25.47
N GLN A 60 -2.34 3.53 -24.51
CA GLN A 60 -2.77 2.15 -24.72
C GLN A 60 -4.28 2.01 -24.92
N TRP A 61 -5.05 3.09 -24.92
CA TRP A 61 -6.51 3.07 -24.81
C TRP A 61 -7.19 2.21 -25.89
N LEU A 62 -6.77 2.34 -27.14
CA LEU A 62 -7.34 1.59 -28.27
C LEU A 62 -6.86 0.13 -28.35
N ILE A 63 -5.73 -0.20 -27.72
CA ILE A 63 -5.08 -1.52 -27.81
C ILE A 63 -5.43 -2.39 -26.60
N LYS A 64 -5.46 -1.79 -25.40
CA LYS A 64 -5.66 -2.47 -24.12
C LYS A 64 -6.48 -1.58 -23.16
N PRO A 65 -7.75 -1.29 -23.47
CA PRO A 65 -8.60 -0.38 -22.66
C PRO A 65 -8.75 -0.82 -21.21
N GLN A 66 -8.71 -2.13 -20.94
CA GLN A 66 -8.73 -2.75 -19.62
C GLN A 66 -7.64 -2.23 -18.65
N ILE A 67 -6.56 -1.61 -19.15
CA ILE A 67 -5.59 -0.95 -18.27
C ILE A 67 -6.23 0.17 -17.44
N ALA A 68 -7.29 0.82 -17.94
CA ALA A 68 -7.99 1.89 -17.23
C ALA A 68 -8.69 1.43 -15.96
N SER A 69 -9.04 0.13 -15.84
CA SER A 69 -9.65 -0.44 -14.63
C SER A 69 -8.64 -1.05 -13.66
N VAL A 70 -7.35 -0.88 -13.92
CA VAL A 70 -6.29 -1.30 -13.00
C VAL A 70 -6.00 -0.14 -12.05
N GLY A 71 -6.13 -0.39 -10.76
CA GLY A 71 -5.71 0.54 -9.72
C GLY A 71 -5.02 -0.17 -8.57
N THR A 72 -4.48 0.61 -7.65
CA THR A 72 -3.77 0.09 -6.49
C THR A 72 -3.89 1.00 -5.27
N CYS A 73 -4.02 0.39 -4.09
CA CYS A 73 -3.75 1.05 -2.83
C CYS A 73 -2.23 1.19 -2.64
N CYS A 74 -1.79 2.33 -2.13
CA CYS A 74 -0.39 2.68 -2.00
C CYS A 74 -0.09 3.23 -0.61
N LEU A 75 0.54 2.40 0.22
CA LEU A 75 1.07 2.77 1.52
C LEU A 75 2.60 2.88 1.43
N VAL A 76 3.12 4.03 1.84
CA VAL A 76 4.55 4.36 1.79
C VAL A 76 5.02 4.85 3.16
N GLY A 77 6.11 4.27 3.67
CA GLY A 77 6.85 4.81 4.82
C GLY A 77 8.17 5.41 4.36
N ILE A 78 8.51 6.62 4.82
CA ILE A 78 9.79 7.30 4.55
C ILE A 78 10.40 7.77 5.87
N ILE A 79 11.60 7.31 6.19
CA ILE A 79 12.38 7.88 7.30
C ILE A 79 13.33 8.92 6.73
N ASN A 80 13.21 10.15 7.19
CA ASN A 80 14.16 11.23 6.91
C ASN A 80 14.44 11.98 8.20
N GLU A 81 15.71 12.15 8.56
CA GLU A 81 16.09 12.99 9.68
C GLU A 81 15.28 12.71 10.97
N GLY A 82 15.20 11.44 11.40
CA GLY A 82 14.48 11.06 12.63
C GLY A 82 12.96 11.31 12.61
N VAL A 83 12.40 11.69 11.47
CA VAL A 83 10.96 11.77 11.22
C VAL A 83 10.57 10.60 10.31
N LEU A 84 9.53 9.88 10.71
CA LEU A 84 8.88 8.86 9.91
C LEU A 84 7.63 9.49 9.29
N TYR A 85 7.64 9.60 7.97
CA TYR A 85 6.48 9.99 7.17
C TYR A 85 5.73 8.72 6.74
N ILE A 86 4.42 8.70 6.99
CA ILE A 86 3.52 7.64 6.52
C ILE A 86 2.54 8.27 5.54
N ALA A 87 2.63 7.87 4.27
CA ALA A 87 1.72 8.31 3.22
C ALA A 87 0.83 7.15 2.78
N ASN A 88 -0.49 7.33 2.82
CA ASN A 88 -1.44 6.28 2.47
C ASN A 88 -2.50 6.77 1.48
N ALA A 89 -2.70 6.04 0.38
CA ALA A 89 -3.84 6.17 -0.51
C ALA A 89 -4.50 4.78 -0.65
N GLY A 90 -5.59 4.55 0.08
CA GLY A 90 -6.28 3.26 0.14
C GLY A 90 -6.51 2.77 1.56
N ASP A 91 -6.67 1.45 1.72
CA ASP A 91 -7.02 0.77 2.98
C ASP A 91 -5.91 -0.14 3.54
N SER A 92 -4.70 -0.04 3.00
CA SER A 92 -3.50 -0.52 3.70
C SER A 92 -3.28 0.31 4.98
N ARG A 93 -2.57 -0.25 5.96
CA ARG A 93 -2.34 0.39 7.25
C ARG A 93 -0.92 0.18 7.79
N ALA A 94 -0.40 1.23 8.44
CA ALA A 94 0.86 1.21 9.20
C ALA A 94 0.57 1.29 10.71
N VAL A 95 1.19 0.40 11.48
CA VAL A 95 1.03 0.33 12.95
C VAL A 95 2.39 0.25 13.63
N LEU A 96 2.66 1.19 14.52
CA LEU A 96 3.84 1.28 15.36
C LEU A 96 3.66 0.43 16.63
N GLY A 97 4.64 -0.40 16.94
CA GLY A 97 4.83 -1.00 18.25
C GLY A 97 5.73 -0.11 19.11
N ARG A 98 5.14 0.51 20.15
CA ARG A 98 5.83 1.41 21.07
C ARG A 98 5.82 0.84 22.49
N VAL A 99 6.97 0.80 23.15
CA VAL A 99 7.08 0.40 24.56
C VAL A 99 6.73 1.60 25.44
N GLU A 100 5.86 1.42 26.43
CA GLU A 100 5.60 2.49 27.40
C GLU A 100 6.75 2.59 28.43
N ARG A 101 7.12 3.81 28.82
CA ARG A 101 8.24 4.02 29.77
C ARG A 101 7.95 3.31 31.10
N GLY A 102 8.86 2.42 31.50
CA GLY A 102 8.74 1.67 32.75
C GLY A 102 7.77 0.48 32.69
N ALA A 103 7.11 0.25 31.55
CA ALA A 103 6.26 -0.92 31.33
C ALA A 103 7.04 -2.02 30.59
N LYS A 104 6.65 -3.28 30.83
CA LYS A 104 7.08 -4.41 29.99
C LYS A 104 6.22 -4.56 28.74
N ASP A 105 5.08 -3.90 28.70
CA ASP A 105 4.08 -4.07 27.66
C ASP A 105 4.35 -3.13 26.48
N ILE A 106 3.99 -3.61 25.29
CA ILE A 106 4.07 -2.86 24.05
C ILE A 106 2.66 -2.41 23.64
N LYS A 107 2.53 -1.19 23.16
CA LYS A 107 1.27 -0.63 22.69
C LYS A 107 1.29 -0.45 21.18
N ALA A 108 0.18 -0.81 20.55
CA ALA A 108 -0.06 -0.51 19.16
C ALA A 108 -0.52 0.95 18.98
N VAL A 109 0.15 1.68 18.08
CA VAL A 109 -0.20 3.03 17.66
C VAL A 109 -0.38 3.02 16.15
N GLN A 110 -1.58 3.29 15.66
CA GLN A 110 -1.83 3.41 14.22
C GLN A 110 -1.26 4.73 13.71
N LEU A 111 -0.49 4.68 12.62
CA LEU A 111 0.19 5.83 12.01
C LEU A 111 -0.37 6.21 10.63
N SER A 112 -1.54 5.67 10.27
CA SER A 112 -2.14 5.91 8.95
C SER A 112 -3.65 5.99 9.06
N SER A 113 -4.25 6.98 8.39
CA SER A 113 -5.68 7.00 8.10
C SER A 113 -6.03 6.00 7.01
N GLU A 114 -7.19 5.35 7.10
CA GLU A 114 -7.67 4.39 6.11
C GLU A 114 -8.78 5.00 5.26
N HIS A 115 -8.73 4.77 3.96
CA HIS A 115 -9.64 5.36 2.99
C HIS A 115 -10.62 4.32 2.48
N ASN A 116 -11.32 3.64 3.40
CA ASN A 116 -12.32 2.61 3.11
C ASN A 116 -13.73 3.11 3.46
N ALA A 117 -14.71 2.86 2.58
CA ALA A 117 -16.10 3.25 2.75
C ALA A 117 -16.81 2.53 3.90
N SER A 118 -16.19 1.52 4.53
CA SER A 118 -16.66 0.97 5.81
C SER A 118 -16.65 2.02 6.93
N PHE A 119 -15.72 2.97 6.89
CA PHE A 119 -15.63 4.07 7.86
C PHE A 119 -16.67 5.16 7.56
N GLN A 120 -17.28 5.70 8.62
CA GLN A 120 -18.34 6.71 8.48
C GLN A 120 -17.76 8.03 7.95
N GLU A 121 -16.59 8.41 8.42
CA GLU A 121 -15.87 9.63 8.06
C GLU A 121 -15.58 9.67 6.56
N VAL A 122 -15.12 8.54 5.99
CA VAL A 122 -14.87 8.40 4.55
C VAL A 122 -16.17 8.50 3.75
N ARG A 123 -17.28 7.96 4.26
CA ARG A 123 -18.59 8.07 3.61
C ARG A 123 -19.09 9.51 3.60
N ASP A 124 -18.85 10.25 4.67
CA ASP A 124 -19.26 11.64 4.78
C ASP A 124 -18.39 12.55 3.91
N GLU A 125 -17.07 12.32 3.84
CA GLU A 125 -16.15 12.97 2.89
C GLU A 125 -16.62 12.77 1.44
N LEU A 126 -16.95 11.53 1.05
CA LEU A 126 -17.45 11.22 -0.29
C LEU A 126 -18.76 11.96 -0.61
N ARG A 127 -19.70 12.02 0.34
CA ARG A 127 -20.97 12.75 0.16
C ARG A 127 -20.74 14.25 0.04
N GLN A 128 -19.80 14.80 0.81
CA GLN A 128 -19.47 16.22 0.78
C GLN A 128 -18.80 16.63 -0.54
N MET A 129 -17.91 15.80 -1.08
CA MET A 129 -17.25 16.08 -2.36
C MET A 129 -18.20 15.92 -3.56
N HIS A 130 -19.23 15.07 -3.43
CA HIS A 130 -20.20 14.74 -4.46
C HIS A 130 -21.66 14.95 -4.00
N PRO A 131 -22.06 16.19 -3.65
CA PRO A 131 -23.40 16.47 -3.11
C PRO A 131 -24.52 16.15 -4.10
N ASP A 132 -24.23 16.22 -5.40
CA ASP A 132 -25.19 15.96 -6.48
C ASP A 132 -25.26 14.48 -6.91
N ASP A 133 -24.47 13.59 -6.28
CA ASP A 133 -24.45 12.16 -6.59
C ASP A 133 -24.94 11.34 -5.39
N PRO A 134 -26.26 11.12 -5.23
CA PRO A 134 -26.80 10.33 -4.13
C PRO A 134 -26.35 8.86 -4.16
N ARG A 135 -25.72 8.41 -5.26
CA ARG A 135 -25.17 7.07 -5.43
C ARG A 135 -23.65 7.03 -5.31
N ILE A 136 -23.02 8.10 -4.80
CA ILE A 136 -21.55 8.14 -4.61
C ILE A 136 -21.08 7.00 -3.71
N VAL A 137 -21.84 6.68 -2.66
CA VAL A 137 -21.56 5.57 -1.75
C VAL A 137 -22.84 4.77 -1.49
N VAL A 138 -22.76 3.46 -1.71
CA VAL A 138 -23.93 2.56 -1.71
C VAL A 138 -23.61 1.33 -0.87
N LEU A 139 -24.55 0.90 -0.03
CA LEU A 139 -24.48 -0.37 0.68
C LEU A 139 -24.89 -1.50 -0.28
N LYS A 140 -23.96 -2.40 -0.63
CA LYS A 140 -24.21 -3.52 -1.53
C LYS A 140 -23.67 -4.81 -0.91
N HIS A 141 -24.53 -5.83 -0.79
CA HIS A 141 -24.21 -7.09 -0.10
C HIS A 141 -23.63 -6.87 1.30
N ASN A 142 -24.26 -5.98 2.09
CA ASN A 142 -23.82 -5.59 3.44
C ASN A 142 -22.43 -4.96 3.53
N VAL A 143 -21.88 -4.47 2.40
CA VAL A 143 -20.60 -3.79 2.32
C VAL A 143 -20.76 -2.44 1.64
N TRP A 144 -20.27 -1.38 2.28
CA TRP A 144 -20.28 -0.04 1.71
C TRP A 144 -19.28 0.06 0.55
N ARG A 145 -19.73 0.57 -0.59
CA ARG A 145 -18.92 0.67 -1.81
C ARG A 145 -19.12 2.02 -2.51
N VAL A 146 -18.03 2.62 -2.95
CA VAL A 146 -18.00 3.78 -3.84
C VAL A 146 -18.61 3.38 -5.19
N LYS A 147 -19.67 4.08 -5.60
CA LYS A 147 -20.51 3.78 -6.78
C LYS A 147 -21.03 2.34 -6.84
N GLY A 148 -21.06 1.62 -5.71
CA GLY A 148 -21.43 0.19 -5.69
C GLY A 148 -20.38 -0.77 -6.26
N ILE A 149 -19.14 -0.29 -6.47
CA ILE A 149 -18.06 -1.01 -7.18
C ILE A 149 -16.94 -1.40 -6.22
N ILE A 150 -16.27 -0.40 -5.63
CA ILE A 150 -15.00 -0.52 -4.90
C ILE A 150 -15.17 -0.03 -3.46
N GLN A 151 -14.43 -0.58 -2.51
CA GLN A 151 -14.53 -0.16 -1.10
C GLN A 151 -13.66 1.03 -0.75
N VAL A 152 -12.58 1.27 -1.49
CA VAL A 152 -11.67 2.39 -1.22
C VAL A 152 -12.08 3.67 -1.92
N SER A 153 -11.85 4.82 -1.27
CA SER A 153 -12.07 6.16 -1.83
C SER A 153 -10.80 6.76 -2.46
N ARG A 154 -9.63 6.18 -2.17
CA ARG A 154 -8.34 6.66 -2.68
C ARG A 154 -7.50 5.54 -3.27
N THR A 155 -6.99 5.75 -4.48
CA THR A 155 -6.12 4.80 -5.21
C THR A 155 -5.21 5.53 -6.18
N ILE A 156 -4.09 4.90 -6.56
CA ILE A 156 -3.37 5.24 -7.80
C ILE A 156 -3.94 4.36 -8.92
N GLY A 157 -4.17 4.93 -10.10
CA GLY A 157 -4.83 4.24 -11.22
C GLY A 157 -6.35 4.33 -11.16
N ASP A 158 -7.08 3.27 -11.49
CA ASP A 158 -8.56 3.30 -11.60
C ASP A 158 -9.06 4.47 -12.49
N ALA A 159 -8.36 4.70 -13.60
CA ALA A 159 -8.58 5.84 -14.49
C ALA A 159 -10.05 5.99 -14.92
N TYR A 160 -10.76 4.87 -15.10
CA TYR A 160 -12.19 4.84 -15.43
C TYR A 160 -13.12 5.45 -14.38
N LEU A 161 -12.69 5.58 -13.13
CA LEU A 161 -13.43 6.28 -12.06
C LEU A 161 -12.94 7.70 -11.84
N LYS A 162 -11.83 8.11 -12.47
CA LYS A 162 -11.23 9.44 -12.30
C LYS A 162 -11.50 10.36 -13.48
N SER A 163 -11.58 9.80 -14.68
CA SER A 163 -11.90 10.57 -15.89
C SER A 163 -12.98 9.87 -16.71
N SER A 164 -14.02 10.62 -17.07
CA SER A 164 -15.08 10.16 -17.97
C SER A 164 -14.55 9.79 -19.36
N GLU A 165 -13.35 10.27 -19.73
CA GLU A 165 -12.60 9.87 -20.93
C GLU A 165 -12.40 8.34 -21.01
N PHE A 166 -12.23 7.68 -19.86
CA PHE A 166 -11.98 6.24 -19.77
C PHE A 166 -13.20 5.44 -19.31
N ASN A 167 -14.33 6.10 -19.04
CA ASN A 167 -15.59 5.45 -18.71
C ASN A 167 -16.49 5.26 -19.95
N ARG A 168 -15.91 4.76 -21.04
CA ARG A 168 -16.58 4.60 -22.34
C ARG A 168 -15.96 3.46 -23.13
N GLU A 169 -16.55 3.15 -24.28
CA GLU A 169 -15.97 2.17 -25.20
C GLU A 169 -14.57 2.62 -25.66
N PRO A 170 -13.59 1.71 -25.78
CA PRO A 170 -13.73 0.25 -25.80
C PRO A 170 -13.61 -0.46 -24.44
N LEU A 171 -13.72 0.24 -23.29
CA LEU A 171 -13.76 -0.43 -21.98
C LEU A 171 -15.03 -1.30 -21.84
N LEU A 172 -14.84 -2.52 -21.35
CA LEU A 172 -15.92 -3.48 -21.14
C LEU A 172 -17.03 -2.88 -20.27
N ALA A 173 -18.28 -3.10 -20.66
CA ALA A 173 -19.47 -2.55 -19.98
C ALA A 173 -19.50 -2.86 -18.47
N ARG A 174 -18.99 -4.03 -18.04
CA ARG A 174 -18.91 -4.41 -16.61
C ARG A 174 -18.06 -3.48 -15.74
N PHE A 175 -17.15 -2.71 -16.34
CA PHE A 175 -16.36 -1.71 -15.63
C PHE A 175 -16.93 -0.30 -15.79
N ARG A 176 -17.92 -0.08 -16.65
CA ARG A 176 -18.45 1.27 -16.89
C ARG A 176 -19.49 1.65 -15.84
N ILE A 177 -19.39 2.85 -15.30
CA ILE A 177 -20.45 3.41 -14.45
C ILE A 177 -21.53 4.08 -15.32
N PRO A 178 -22.82 3.95 -14.95
CA PRO A 178 -23.91 4.60 -15.67
C PRO A 178 -23.87 6.12 -15.54
N GLY A 179 -24.04 6.80 -16.68
CA GLY A 179 -24.10 8.27 -16.76
C GLY A 179 -22.73 8.96 -16.72
N PRO A 180 -22.65 10.21 -17.21
CA PRO A 180 -21.42 10.99 -17.12
C PRO A 180 -21.16 11.42 -15.67
N PHE A 181 -19.89 11.59 -15.35
CA PHE A 181 -19.43 12.26 -14.13
C PHE A 181 -18.43 13.34 -14.51
N HIS A 182 -18.49 14.48 -13.83
CA HIS A 182 -17.66 15.65 -14.13
C HIS A 182 -16.53 15.85 -13.11
N LYS A 183 -16.59 15.17 -11.97
CA LYS A 183 -15.57 15.19 -10.91
C LYS A 183 -14.99 13.78 -10.73
N PRO A 184 -13.67 13.63 -10.56
CA PRO A 184 -13.06 12.33 -10.23
C PRO A 184 -13.73 11.71 -9.00
N ILE A 185 -14.10 10.43 -9.09
CA ILE A 185 -14.80 9.71 -8.02
C ILE A 185 -13.82 9.17 -6.98
N LEU A 186 -12.60 8.84 -7.42
CA LEU A 186 -11.51 8.40 -6.55
C LEU A 186 -10.39 9.45 -6.54
N CYS A 187 -9.72 9.57 -5.40
CA CYS A 187 -8.61 10.51 -5.22
C CYS A 187 -7.24 9.79 -5.21
N PRO A 188 -6.23 10.26 -5.96
CA PRO A 188 -4.87 9.72 -5.88
C PRO A 188 -4.04 10.32 -4.73
N GLU A 189 -4.52 11.37 -4.07
CA GLU A 189 -3.76 12.10 -3.07
C GLU A 189 -3.68 11.33 -1.74
N PRO A 190 -2.47 11.08 -1.20
CA PRO A 190 -2.32 10.35 0.05
C PRO A 190 -2.67 11.21 1.25
N SER A 191 -3.21 10.60 2.31
CA SER A 191 -3.08 11.17 3.67
C SER A 191 -1.63 11.01 4.11
N ILE A 192 -1.04 12.04 4.72
CA ILE A 192 0.34 11.99 5.20
C ILE A 192 0.36 12.28 6.70
N GLU A 193 0.95 11.37 7.47
CA GLU A 193 1.20 11.52 8.89
C GLU A 193 2.71 11.62 9.15
N GLU A 194 3.11 12.56 10.00
CA GLU A 194 4.50 12.77 10.40
C GLU A 194 4.68 12.33 11.86
N HIS A 195 5.56 11.36 12.08
CA HIS A 195 5.84 10.83 13.39
C HIS A 195 7.31 11.03 13.75
N ARG A 196 7.57 11.80 14.82
CA ARG A 196 8.94 11.97 15.31
C ARG A 196 9.36 10.72 16.08
N LEU A 197 10.39 10.04 15.57
CA LEU A 197 10.91 8.82 16.16
C LEU A 197 11.52 9.09 17.54
N CYS A 198 11.22 8.21 18.49
CA CYS A 198 11.81 8.21 19.83
C CYS A 198 12.29 6.82 20.26
N ALA A 199 13.04 6.75 21.36
CA ALA A 199 13.69 5.51 21.82
C ALA A 199 12.70 4.38 22.17
N GLU A 200 11.46 4.76 22.49
CA GLU A 200 10.35 3.87 22.80
C GLU A 200 9.79 3.16 21.55
N ASP A 201 10.05 3.69 20.35
CA ASP A 201 9.57 3.15 19.08
C ASP A 201 10.39 1.91 18.69
N GLN A 202 9.78 0.72 18.71
CA GLN A 202 10.50 -0.55 18.51
C GLN A 202 10.44 -1.06 17.07
N PHE A 203 9.27 -0.99 16.45
CA PHE A 203 9.06 -1.44 15.07
C PHE A 203 7.79 -0.85 14.46
N VAL A 204 7.70 -0.84 13.13
CA VAL A 204 6.48 -0.49 12.40
C VAL A 204 6.07 -1.64 11.50
N ILE A 205 4.79 -2.02 11.56
CA ILE A 205 4.17 -3.02 10.70
C ILE A 205 3.44 -2.29 9.58
N PHE A 206 3.82 -2.56 8.33
CA PHE A 206 3.11 -2.14 7.13
C PHE A 206 2.41 -3.37 6.56
N ALA A 207 1.09 -3.31 6.38
CA ALA A 207 0.36 -4.43 5.79
C ALA A 207 -0.85 -3.99 4.97
N SER A 208 -1.24 -4.84 4.01
CA SER A 208 -2.55 -4.71 3.34
C SER A 208 -3.68 -4.99 4.31
N ASP A 209 -4.87 -4.50 3.98
CA ASP A 209 -6.13 -4.83 4.66
C ASP A 209 -6.33 -6.34 4.85
N GLY A 210 -5.86 -7.20 3.95
CA GLY A 210 -5.91 -8.66 4.13
C GLY A 210 -5.29 -9.16 5.44
N LEU A 211 -4.36 -8.41 6.07
CA LEU A 211 -3.93 -8.68 7.44
C LEU A 211 -4.94 -8.15 8.46
N TRP A 212 -5.32 -6.88 8.31
CA TRP A 212 -6.11 -6.11 9.27
C TRP A 212 -7.60 -6.51 9.33
N GLU A 213 -8.11 -7.20 8.32
CA GLU A 213 -9.42 -7.87 8.34
C GLU A 213 -9.48 -9.04 9.33
N HIS A 214 -8.31 -9.57 9.71
CA HIS A 214 -8.19 -10.76 10.53
C HIS A 214 -7.50 -10.53 11.86
N LEU A 215 -6.62 -9.54 11.99
CA LEU A 215 -5.93 -9.21 13.23
C LEU A 215 -6.20 -7.76 13.62
N SER A 216 -6.44 -7.53 14.91
CA SER A 216 -6.40 -6.19 15.47
C SER A 216 -4.97 -5.63 15.50
N ASN A 217 -4.86 -4.30 15.64
CA ASN A 217 -3.57 -3.62 15.76
C ASN A 217 -2.72 -4.19 16.91
N GLN A 218 -3.35 -4.42 18.07
CA GLN A 218 -2.66 -4.91 19.26
C GLN A 218 -2.20 -6.37 19.09
N GLU A 219 -3.06 -7.26 18.58
CA GLU A 219 -2.67 -8.66 18.33
C GLU A 219 -1.47 -8.77 17.40
N ALA A 220 -1.43 -7.96 16.33
CA ALA A 220 -0.31 -7.94 15.41
C ALA A 220 0.99 -7.46 16.10
N VAL A 221 0.91 -6.40 16.89
CA VAL A 221 2.03 -5.85 17.66
C VAL A 221 2.53 -6.86 18.71
N ASP A 222 1.63 -7.53 19.42
CA ASP A 222 1.97 -8.57 20.40
C ASP A 222 2.70 -9.75 19.74
N ILE A 223 2.22 -10.20 18.57
CA ILE A 223 2.89 -11.25 17.80
C ILE A 223 4.31 -10.85 17.43
N VAL A 224 4.52 -9.61 16.99
CA VAL A 224 5.86 -9.10 16.63
C VAL A 224 6.76 -8.98 17.85
N HIS A 225 6.25 -8.46 18.96
CA HIS A 225 7.01 -8.25 20.18
C HIS A 225 7.44 -9.56 20.85
N CYS A 226 6.55 -10.56 20.88
CA CYS A 226 6.79 -11.84 21.56
C CYS A 226 7.49 -12.89 20.68
N SER A 227 7.91 -12.55 19.47
CA SER A 227 8.47 -13.51 18.50
C SER A 227 9.88 -13.13 18.04
N PRO A 228 10.70 -14.11 17.63
CA PRO A 228 11.96 -13.83 16.94
C PRO A 228 11.72 -13.03 15.65
N ARG A 229 12.64 -12.10 15.34
CA ARG A 229 12.58 -11.27 14.12
C ARG A 229 12.58 -12.11 12.83
N ASN A 230 13.33 -13.22 12.83
CA ASN A 230 13.40 -14.11 11.66
C ASN A 230 12.03 -14.77 11.40
N GLY A 231 11.50 -14.58 10.18
CA GLY A 231 10.24 -15.15 9.76
C GLY A 231 9.01 -14.44 10.34
N ILE A 232 9.16 -13.22 10.87
CA ILE A 232 8.05 -12.53 11.54
C ILE A 232 6.87 -12.22 10.61
N ALA A 233 7.13 -11.74 9.39
CA ALA A 233 6.08 -11.47 8.41
C ALA A 233 5.27 -12.74 8.09
N ARG A 234 5.96 -13.88 7.91
CA ARG A 234 5.32 -15.19 7.70
C ARG A 234 4.46 -15.62 8.90
N ARG A 235 4.88 -15.27 10.12
CA ARG A 235 4.12 -15.55 11.35
C ARG A 235 2.83 -14.73 11.40
N LEU A 236 2.89 -13.45 11.08
CA LEU A 236 1.71 -12.58 10.97
C LEU A 236 0.74 -13.09 9.90
N ILE A 237 1.23 -13.44 8.71
CA ILE A 237 0.40 -14.04 7.65
C ILE A 237 -0.27 -15.34 8.14
N LYS A 238 0.49 -16.22 8.80
CA LYS A 238 -0.07 -17.47 9.34
C LYS A 238 -1.11 -17.23 10.43
N ALA A 239 -0.94 -16.22 11.27
CA ALA A 239 -1.91 -15.84 12.29
C ALA A 239 -3.21 -15.34 11.65
N ALA A 240 -3.12 -14.42 10.69
CA ALA A 240 -4.28 -13.92 9.96
C ALA A 240 -5.03 -15.02 9.21
N LEU A 241 -4.31 -15.92 8.50
CA LEU A 241 -4.95 -17.05 7.81
C LEU A 241 -5.61 -18.05 8.76
N ARG A 242 -5.11 -18.21 9.99
CA ARG A 242 -5.77 -19.05 10.99
C ARG A 242 -7.08 -18.42 11.47
N GLU A 243 -7.08 -17.11 11.69
CA GLU A 243 -8.30 -16.39 12.07
C GLU A 243 -9.30 -16.35 10.90
N ALA A 244 -8.83 -16.18 9.66
CA ALA A 244 -9.67 -16.31 8.46
C ALA A 244 -10.35 -17.69 8.37
N ALA A 245 -9.59 -18.77 8.62
CA ALA A 245 -10.13 -20.12 8.63
C ALA A 245 -11.16 -20.30 9.75
N LYS A 246 -10.90 -19.75 10.94
CA LYS A 246 -11.82 -19.79 12.09
C LYS A 246 -13.13 -19.06 11.80
N LYS A 247 -13.08 -17.85 11.22
CA LYS A 247 -14.27 -17.08 10.80
C LYS A 247 -15.12 -17.82 9.76
N ARG A 248 -14.52 -18.77 9.03
CA ARG A 248 -15.18 -19.63 8.02
C ARG A 248 -15.47 -21.03 8.54
N GLU A 249 -15.31 -21.27 9.84
CA GLU A 249 -15.56 -22.55 10.51
C GLU A 249 -14.81 -23.72 9.84
N MET A 250 -13.59 -23.47 9.37
CA MET A 250 -12.78 -24.47 8.65
C MET A 250 -11.37 -24.59 9.21
N ARG A 251 -10.67 -25.68 8.86
CA ARG A 251 -9.28 -25.88 9.28
C ARG A 251 -8.35 -25.04 8.41
N TYR A 252 -7.29 -24.51 9.01
CA TYR A 252 -6.20 -23.83 8.29
C TYR A 252 -5.60 -24.69 7.16
N SER A 253 -5.53 -26.02 7.35
CA SER A 253 -5.06 -26.95 6.31
C SER A 253 -5.95 -26.97 5.07
N ASP A 254 -7.24 -26.77 5.26
CA ASP A 254 -8.24 -26.86 4.20
C ASP A 254 -8.29 -25.54 3.43
N LEU A 255 -8.24 -24.41 4.15
CA LEU A 255 -8.06 -23.07 3.57
C LEU A 255 -6.86 -23.00 2.63
N LYS A 256 -5.73 -23.62 3.00
CA LYS A 256 -4.49 -23.60 2.20
C LYS A 256 -4.58 -24.43 0.91
N LYS A 257 -5.52 -25.38 0.84
CA LYS A 257 -5.73 -26.23 -0.35
C LYS A 257 -6.69 -25.62 -1.36
N ILE A 258 -7.33 -24.50 -1.02
CA ILE A 258 -8.28 -23.81 -1.90
C ILE A 258 -7.55 -23.24 -3.11
N ASP A 259 -8.08 -23.51 -4.29
CA ASP A 259 -7.54 -23.02 -5.56
C ASP A 259 -7.54 -21.49 -5.64
N ARG A 260 -6.54 -20.94 -6.33
CA ARG A 260 -6.31 -19.49 -6.45
C ARG A 260 -7.56 -18.73 -6.93
N GLY A 261 -8.36 -19.32 -7.82
CA GLY A 261 -9.57 -18.70 -8.37
C GLY A 261 -10.70 -18.50 -7.35
N VAL A 262 -10.81 -19.41 -6.37
CA VAL A 262 -11.88 -19.38 -5.36
C VAL A 262 -11.39 -18.75 -4.05
N ARG A 263 -10.08 -18.74 -3.79
CA ARG A 263 -9.44 -18.27 -2.54
C ARG A 263 -9.92 -16.90 -2.06
N ARG A 264 -10.17 -15.96 -2.99
CA ARG A 264 -10.65 -14.60 -2.68
C ARG A 264 -12.02 -14.54 -2.00
N HIS A 265 -12.81 -15.62 -2.04
CA HIS A 265 -14.04 -15.72 -1.27
C HIS A 265 -13.78 -15.96 0.22
N PHE A 266 -12.58 -16.44 0.58
CA PHE A 266 -12.22 -16.83 1.94
C PHE A 266 -11.36 -15.79 2.64
N HIS A 267 -10.34 -15.29 1.95
CA HIS A 267 -9.46 -14.23 2.42
C HIS A 267 -8.84 -13.48 1.23
N ASP A 268 -8.42 -12.24 1.44
CA ASP A 268 -7.71 -11.48 0.42
C ASP A 268 -6.19 -11.75 0.43
N ASP A 269 -5.48 -11.20 -0.57
CA ASP A 269 -4.03 -11.26 -0.63
C ASP A 269 -3.39 -10.49 0.55
N ILE A 270 -2.58 -11.19 1.35
CA ILE A 270 -1.94 -10.65 2.55
C ILE A 270 -0.48 -10.31 2.25
N THR A 271 -0.14 -9.03 2.35
CA THR A 271 1.24 -8.55 2.29
C THR A 271 1.59 -7.91 3.62
N VAL A 272 2.77 -8.23 4.15
CA VAL A 272 3.24 -7.73 5.45
C VAL A 272 4.73 -7.41 5.37
N VAL A 273 5.10 -6.26 5.90
CA VAL A 273 6.48 -5.86 6.13
C VAL A 273 6.62 -5.32 7.54
N VAL A 274 7.68 -5.73 8.23
CA VAL A 274 7.98 -5.27 9.60
C VAL A 274 9.34 -4.59 9.58
N LEU A 275 9.35 -3.30 9.89
CA LEU A 275 10.56 -2.49 10.02
C LEU A 275 10.93 -2.39 11.49
N PHE A 276 12.00 -3.08 11.91
CA PHE A 276 12.54 -2.93 13.27
C PHE A 276 13.43 -1.70 13.37
N MET A 277 13.19 -0.90 14.40
CA MET A 277 14.02 0.24 14.75
C MET A 277 15.12 -0.19 15.72
N ASP A 278 16.27 0.48 15.64
CA ASP A 278 17.35 0.30 16.60
C ASP A 278 17.33 1.47 17.59
N PRO A 279 16.95 1.23 18.86
CA PRO A 279 16.87 2.28 19.87
C PRO A 279 18.19 3.03 20.09
N ALA A 280 19.33 2.37 19.88
CA ALA A 280 20.65 2.99 20.02
C ALA A 280 20.94 3.99 18.89
N LEU A 281 20.41 3.72 17.70
CA LEU A 281 20.55 4.62 16.57
C LEU A 281 19.54 5.79 16.66
N VAL A 282 18.32 5.53 17.16
CA VAL A 282 17.30 6.57 17.43
C VAL A 282 17.77 7.56 18.51
N SER A 283 18.43 7.07 19.55
CA SER A 283 18.92 7.90 20.66
C SER A 283 20.17 8.73 20.29
N ARG A 284 20.99 8.31 19.32
CA ARG A 284 22.25 8.99 18.94
C ARG A 284 22.05 10.38 18.33
N ARG A 285 20.84 10.75 17.94
CA ARG A 285 20.52 12.12 17.52
C ARG A 285 20.41 13.12 18.68
N LEU A 286 20.27 12.66 19.93
CA LEU A 286 20.42 13.54 21.10
C LEU A 286 21.87 14.05 21.29
N TYR A 287 22.84 13.49 20.56
CA TYR A 287 24.27 13.82 20.65
C TYR A 287 24.94 14.17 19.30
N GLY A 288 24.17 14.45 18.24
CA GLY A 288 24.72 15.03 17.00
C GLY A 288 25.59 14.12 16.12
N ILE A 289 25.43 12.80 16.16
CA ILE A 289 26.20 11.87 15.31
C ILE A 289 25.33 11.23 14.22
N SER A 290 25.82 11.29 12.98
CA SER A 290 25.23 10.70 11.77
C SER A 290 24.96 9.20 11.90
N TRP A 291 23.82 8.76 11.38
CA TRP A 291 23.34 7.38 11.42
C TRP A 291 24.27 6.45 10.62
N ARG A 292 24.63 5.31 11.21
CA ARG A 292 25.10 4.11 10.48
C ARG A 292 24.17 2.96 10.84
N PHE A 293 23.18 2.68 10.00
CA PHE A 293 22.47 1.41 10.07
C PHE A 293 23.36 0.31 9.50
N SER A 294 23.73 -0.68 10.32
CA SER A 294 24.32 -1.93 9.84
C SER A 294 23.17 -2.87 9.49
N PHE A 295 22.81 -2.96 8.22
CA PHE A 295 22.27 -4.22 7.69
C PHE A 295 23.46 -5.19 7.67
N ARG A 296 23.57 -6.06 8.69
CA ARG A 296 24.47 -7.22 8.57
C ARG A 296 23.90 -8.14 7.49
N GLY A 297 24.52 -8.06 6.31
CA GLY A 297 24.17 -8.81 5.10
C GLY A 297 22.92 -8.22 4.48
N VAL A 298 22.93 -7.72 3.26
CA VAL A 298 23.07 -8.52 2.05
C VAL A 298 23.22 -7.52 0.90
N ASP A 299 24.27 -7.61 0.08
CA ASP A 299 24.48 -6.73 -1.07
C ASP A 299 23.24 -6.74 -1.99
N GLY A 300 22.89 -5.60 -2.59
CA GLY A 300 21.70 -5.41 -3.44
C GLY A 300 21.34 -6.56 -4.41
N PRO A 301 22.30 -7.25 -5.06
CA PRO A 301 22.01 -8.40 -5.94
C PRO A 301 21.49 -9.66 -5.20
N GLN A 302 21.81 -9.83 -3.93
CA GLN A 302 21.45 -11.00 -3.12
C GLN A 302 20.06 -10.85 -2.45
N LEU A 303 19.55 -9.61 -2.29
CA LEU A 303 18.17 -9.36 -1.84
C LEU A 303 17.15 -9.85 -2.88
N GLU A 304 17.36 -9.57 -4.18
CA GLU A 304 16.50 -10.10 -5.25
C GLU A 304 16.53 -11.65 -5.30
N GLN A 305 17.67 -12.29 -5.05
CA GLN A 305 17.76 -13.75 -4.95
C GLN A 305 17.05 -14.30 -3.71
N TYR A 306 17.12 -13.60 -2.56
CA TYR A 306 16.41 -13.98 -1.33
C TYR A 306 14.89 -13.91 -1.51
N PHE A 307 14.37 -12.83 -2.11
CA PHE A 307 12.95 -12.67 -2.38
C PHE A 307 12.42 -13.68 -3.40
N LYS A 308 13.19 -13.98 -4.47
CA LYS A 308 12.86 -15.05 -5.44
C LYS A 308 12.89 -16.45 -4.83
N LYS A 309 13.88 -16.76 -3.98
CA LYS A 309 14.02 -18.07 -3.32
C LYS A 309 12.89 -18.36 -2.31
N HIS A 310 12.25 -17.32 -1.77
CA HIS A 310 11.18 -17.43 -0.77
C HIS A 310 9.76 -17.14 -1.31
N GLY A 311 9.59 -17.03 -2.64
CA GLY A 311 8.26 -16.94 -3.27
C GLY A 311 7.49 -15.65 -2.94
N ILE A 312 8.22 -14.55 -2.72
CA ILE A 312 7.62 -13.23 -2.47
C ILE A 312 7.36 -12.59 -3.84
N GLU A 313 6.11 -12.65 -4.31
CA GLU A 313 5.64 -12.05 -5.57
C GLU A 313 5.18 -10.58 -5.43
N THR A 314 5.22 -10.00 -4.22
CA THR A 314 4.92 -8.58 -3.98
C THR A 314 6.17 -7.71 -4.09
N LEU A 315 6.07 -6.63 -4.86
CA LEU A 315 7.12 -5.63 -5.06
C LEU A 315 7.56 -5.04 -3.71
N LEU A 316 8.71 -5.49 -3.19
CA LEU A 316 9.47 -4.75 -2.20
C LEU A 316 10.61 -4.06 -2.95
N ASP A 317 10.43 -2.78 -3.28
CA ASP A 317 11.55 -1.92 -3.68
C ASP A 317 12.00 -1.16 -2.43
N ALA A 318 13.00 -1.67 -1.71
CA ALA A 318 13.70 -0.91 -0.69
C ALA A 318 14.88 -0.20 -1.37
N VAL A 319 14.76 1.11 -1.64
CA VAL A 319 15.83 1.91 -2.22
C VAL A 319 16.55 2.66 -1.11
N VAL A 320 17.83 2.33 -0.89
CA VAL A 320 18.76 3.08 -0.03
C VAL A 320 19.66 3.91 -0.94
N THR A 321 19.62 5.25 -0.85
CA THR A 321 20.53 6.13 -1.63
C THR A 321 21.64 6.71 -0.75
N SER A 322 22.73 7.15 -1.40
CA SER A 322 24.01 7.50 -0.77
C SER A 322 24.10 8.92 -0.18
N HIS A 323 23.06 9.76 -0.30
CA HIS A 323 23.11 11.20 0.04
C HIS A 323 22.12 11.63 1.14
N GLY A 324 21.71 10.67 1.98
CA GLY A 324 20.65 10.82 2.96
C GLY A 324 19.91 9.50 3.00
N PHE A 325 19.84 8.86 4.17
CA PHE A 325 19.24 7.53 4.26
C PHE A 325 17.73 7.63 4.08
N TYR A 326 17.24 7.41 2.87
CA TYR A 326 15.83 7.15 2.61
C TYR A 326 15.58 5.66 2.77
N PHE A 327 14.61 5.30 3.61
CA PHE A 327 14.00 3.97 3.56
C PHE A 327 12.59 4.17 3.06
N ILE A 328 12.36 3.86 1.78
CA ILE A 328 11.01 3.87 1.23
C ILE A 328 10.52 2.43 1.25
N LEU A 329 9.43 2.20 1.95
CA LEU A 329 8.75 0.91 1.96
C LEU A 329 7.37 1.07 1.37
N GLN A 330 7.12 0.40 0.25
CA GLN A 330 5.85 0.46 -0.43
C GLN A 330 5.11 -0.87 -0.37
N LEU A 331 3.83 -0.78 -0.04
CA LEU A 331 2.91 -1.89 -0.16
C LEU A 331 1.85 -1.55 -1.21
N LEU A 332 1.95 -2.23 -2.36
CA LEU A 332 0.99 -2.13 -3.45
C LEU A 332 0.01 -3.30 -3.41
N ARG A 333 -1.27 -2.98 -3.28
CA ARG A 333 -2.37 -3.94 -3.44
C ARG A 333 -3.20 -3.54 -4.65
N LEU A 334 -3.39 -4.43 -5.61
CA LEU A 334 -4.26 -4.15 -6.76
C LEU A 334 -5.71 -4.06 -6.30
N SER A 335 -6.33 -2.90 -6.53
CA SER A 335 -7.76 -2.76 -6.36
C SER A 335 -8.43 -3.20 -7.65
N VAL A 336 -8.89 -4.44 -7.72
CA VAL A 336 -9.64 -4.94 -8.88
C VAL A 336 -11.06 -5.20 -8.44
N PRO A 337 -12.06 -4.45 -8.94
CA PRO A 337 -13.39 -4.52 -8.39
C PRO A 337 -14.01 -5.91 -8.41
N HIS A 338 -13.79 -6.73 -9.45
CA HIS A 338 -14.46 -8.02 -9.62
C HIS A 338 -13.58 -8.98 -10.44
N CYS A 339 -12.38 -9.32 -9.95
CA CYS A 339 -11.63 -10.43 -10.52
C CYS A 339 -12.08 -11.75 -9.87
N ILE A 340 -13.08 -12.38 -10.47
CA ILE A 340 -13.07 -13.84 -10.57
C ILE A 340 -11.89 -14.14 -11.50
N THR A 341 -10.74 -14.47 -10.93
CA THR A 341 -9.69 -15.17 -11.67
C THR A 341 -10.25 -16.54 -12.01
N PHE A 342 -10.64 -16.73 -13.28
CA PHE A 342 -10.78 -18.07 -13.85
C PHE A 342 -9.38 -18.68 -14.06
#